data_AF-A0A374CA51-F1
#
_entry.id   AF-A0A374CA51-F1
#
_cell.length_a   1.000
_cell.length_b   1.000
_cell.length_c   1.000
_cell.angle_alpha   90.00
_cell.angle_beta   90.00
_cell.angle_gamma   90.00
#
_symmetry.space_group_name_H-M   'P 1'
#
loop_
_entity.id
_entity.type
_entity.pdbx_description
1 polymer ?
#
loop_
_entity_poly.entity_id
_entity_poly.type
_entity_poly.pdbx_seq_one_letter_code
_entity_poly.pdbx_strand_id
1 'polypeptide(L)'
;MEKKMDAKFNFNKTEKFDFDKVGKRMPYSTPEGFFKEMEANILEAVKNDTPKPNKIERKKRPLMRVMWTAVLAVAASVAVLLVLHIDFSAPHPSHPSQTEQELQAVDQAFAQLSAADQAYLLDVYQEDVFLNN
;
A
#
# COMPACT_ATOMS: atom_id res chain seq x y z
N MET A 1 13.92 0.16 -74.73
CA MET A 1 14.82 -0.97 -74.44
C MET A 1 14.67 -1.32 -72.97
N GLU A 2 13.79 -2.27 -72.63
CA GLU A 2 13.62 -2.73 -71.24
C GLU A 2 14.44 -4.00 -71.01
N LYS A 3 15.41 -3.91 -70.10
CA LYS A 3 16.21 -5.06 -69.66
C LYS A 3 15.49 -5.71 -68.47
N LYS A 4 14.78 -6.82 -68.71
CA LYS A 4 14.23 -7.65 -67.63
C LYS A 4 15.37 -8.43 -66.99
N MET A 5 15.51 -8.30 -65.67
CA MET A 5 16.49 -9.04 -64.87
C MET A 5 15.74 -10.10 -64.07
N ASP A 6 15.98 -11.37 -64.38
CA ASP A 6 15.34 -12.50 -63.71
C ASP A 6 16.12 -12.83 -62.42
N ALA A 7 15.74 -12.20 -61.30
CA ALA A 7 16.27 -12.56 -59.99
C ALA A 7 15.66 -13.89 -59.51
N LYS A 8 16.25 -15.01 -59.90
CA LYS A 8 15.93 -16.33 -59.34
C LYS A 8 16.53 -16.47 -57.94
N PHE A 9 15.78 -16.06 -56.93
CA PHE A 9 16.09 -16.35 -55.52
C PHE A 9 15.68 -17.78 -55.18
N ASN A 10 16.65 -18.64 -54.90
CA ASN A 10 16.41 -20.04 -54.53
C ASN A 10 16.26 -20.17 -53.00
N PHE A 11 15.01 -20.25 -52.53
CA PHE A 11 14.70 -20.45 -51.10
C PHE A 11 15.19 -21.79 -50.52
N ASN A 12 15.58 -22.75 -51.36
CA ASN A 12 16.01 -24.09 -50.93
C ASN A 12 17.49 -24.19 -50.52
N LYS A 13 18.24 -23.08 -50.55
CA LYS A 13 19.63 -23.01 -50.04
C LYS A 13 19.66 -22.23 -48.74
N THR A 14 18.95 -22.71 -47.74
CA THR A 14 18.91 -22.10 -46.41
C THR A 14 20.19 -22.46 -45.66
N GLU A 15 21.21 -21.60 -45.75
CA GLU A 15 22.30 -21.66 -44.77
C GLU A 15 21.66 -21.44 -43.38
N LYS A 16 21.80 -22.45 -42.51
CA LYS A 16 21.17 -22.44 -41.18
C LYS A 16 21.74 -21.25 -40.40
N PHE A 17 20.84 -20.42 -39.87
CA PHE A 17 21.24 -19.28 -39.04
C PHE A 17 21.96 -19.78 -37.80
N ASP A 18 23.22 -19.37 -37.65
CA ASP A 18 24.07 -19.77 -36.55
C ASP A 18 24.01 -18.72 -35.43
N PHE A 19 23.24 -19.03 -34.39
CA PHE A 19 23.07 -18.17 -33.21
C PHE A 19 24.38 -17.99 -32.43
N ASP A 20 25.38 -18.84 -32.63
CA ASP A 20 26.71 -18.68 -32.00
C ASP A 20 27.57 -17.64 -32.73
N LYS A 21 27.25 -17.32 -34.00
CA LYS A 21 27.83 -16.17 -34.73
C LYS A 21 27.15 -14.85 -34.37
N VAL A 22 25.96 -14.90 -33.77
CA VAL A 22 25.32 -13.71 -33.20
C VAL A 22 26.03 -13.41 -31.89
N GLY A 23 26.97 -12.48 -31.94
CA GLY A 23 27.77 -12.12 -30.77
C GLY A 23 26.88 -11.76 -29.58
N LYS A 24 26.98 -12.52 -28.49
CA LYS A 24 26.46 -12.17 -27.15
C LYS A 24 27.28 -11.05 -26.52
N ARG A 25 27.61 -10.03 -27.32
CA ARG A 25 28.40 -8.90 -26.85
C ARG A 25 27.44 -7.99 -26.11
N MET A 26 27.73 -7.77 -24.84
CA MET A 26 27.08 -6.71 -24.07
C MET A 26 27.47 -5.38 -24.75
N PRO A 27 26.53 -4.67 -25.42
CA PRO A 27 26.86 -3.44 -26.15
C PRO A 27 27.31 -2.33 -25.21
N TYR A 28 26.99 -2.45 -23.92
CA TYR A 28 27.41 -1.53 -22.88
C TYR A 28 27.97 -2.32 -21.70
N SER A 29 29.10 -1.85 -21.18
CA SER A 29 29.70 -2.35 -19.94
C SER A 29 30.10 -1.14 -19.11
N THR A 30 29.95 -1.24 -17.79
CA THR A 30 30.41 -0.20 -16.87
C THR A 30 31.92 -0.33 -16.67
N PRO A 31 32.66 0.80 -16.58
CA PRO A 31 34.06 0.78 -16.16
C PRO A 31 34.23 0.09 -14.80
N GLU A 32 35.40 -0.50 -14.59
CA GLU A 32 35.74 -1.08 -13.30
C GLU A 32 35.69 0.02 -12.23
N GLY A 33 35.02 -0.25 -11.10
CA GLY A 33 34.97 0.68 -9.98
C GLY A 33 33.95 1.83 -10.09
N PHE A 34 33.19 1.93 -11.18
CA PHE A 34 32.16 2.97 -11.38
C PHE A 34 31.23 3.17 -10.15
N PHE A 35 30.69 2.07 -9.62
CA PHE A 35 29.80 2.14 -8.45
C PHE A 35 30.53 2.50 -7.16
N LYS A 36 31.81 2.13 -7.03
CA LYS A 36 32.62 2.46 -5.85
C LYS A 36 32.94 3.96 -5.79
N GLU A 37 33.25 4.56 -6.94
CA GLU A 37 33.51 5.99 -7.06
C GLU A 37 32.22 6.80 -6.80
N MET A 38 31.10 6.35 -7.35
CA MET A 38 29.78 6.95 -7.08
C MET A 38 29.45 6.94 -5.59
N GLU A 39 29.62 5.81 -4.92
CA GLU A 39 29.39 5.67 -3.48
C GLU A 39 30.30 6.62 -2.68
N ALA A 40 31.60 6.67 -3.01
CA ALA A 40 32.55 7.54 -2.34
C ALA A 40 32.17 9.02 -2.47
N ASN A 41 31.76 9.44 -3.67
CA ASN A 41 31.36 10.82 -3.98
C ASN A 41 30.05 11.20 -3.23
N ILE A 42 29.05 10.32 -3.22
CA ILE A 42 27.81 10.55 -2.45
C ILE A 42 28.10 10.66 -0.96
N LEU A 43 28.92 9.75 -0.43
CA LEU A 43 29.29 9.76 0.98
C LEU A 43 30.05 11.04 1.35
N GLU A 44 30.96 11.50 0.49
CA GLU A 44 31.67 12.78 0.67
C GLU A 44 30.72 13.98 0.64
N ALA A 45 29.78 14.02 -0.30
CA ALA A 45 28.78 15.07 -0.38
C ALA A 45 27.90 15.15 0.88
N VAL A 46 27.50 14.00 1.43
CA VAL A 46 26.63 13.93 2.62
C VAL A 46 27.40 14.10 3.94
N LYS A 47 28.71 13.81 4.00
CA LYS A 47 29.53 13.97 5.22
C LYS A 47 29.43 15.37 5.82
N ASN A 48 29.45 16.40 4.97
CA ASN A 48 29.39 17.81 5.40
C ASN A 48 27.95 18.33 5.57
N ASP A 49 26.98 17.57 5.08
CA ASP A 49 25.55 17.87 5.17
C ASP A 49 24.91 17.23 6.40
N THR A 50 25.73 16.93 7.43
CA THR A 50 25.19 16.54 8.74
C THR A 50 24.27 17.66 9.17
N PRO A 51 22.95 17.41 9.34
CA PRO A 51 22.06 18.41 9.89
C PRO A 51 22.67 18.77 11.23
N LYS A 52 23.13 20.01 11.39
CA LYS A 52 23.58 20.50 12.70
C LYS A 52 22.47 20.08 13.66
N PRO A 53 22.76 19.27 14.70
CA PRO A 53 21.73 18.93 15.66
C PRO A 53 21.28 20.27 16.19
N ASN A 54 20.10 20.71 15.76
CA ASN A 54 19.49 21.93 16.22
C ASN A 54 19.44 21.69 17.72
N LYS A 55 20.25 22.44 18.49
CA LYS A 55 20.42 22.21 19.91
C LYS A 55 19.09 22.60 20.53
N ILE A 56 18.13 21.69 20.49
CA ILE A 56 16.89 21.80 21.22
C ILE A 56 17.36 21.69 22.66
N GLU A 57 17.54 22.85 23.30
CA GLU A 57 17.77 22.91 24.74
C GLU A 57 16.67 22.08 25.37
N ARG A 58 17.04 20.90 25.87
CA ARG A 58 16.15 20.06 26.65
C ARG A 58 15.95 20.81 27.97
N LYS A 59 14.98 21.73 28.02
CA LYS A 59 14.46 22.27 29.27
C LYS A 59 14.13 21.09 30.15
N LYS A 60 14.86 20.93 31.26
CA LYS A 60 14.62 19.89 32.26
C LYS A 60 13.18 20.06 32.75
N ARG A 61 12.28 19.19 32.28
CA ARG A 61 10.90 19.15 32.78
C ARG A 61 10.98 18.70 34.24
N PRO A 62 10.27 19.35 35.18
CA PRO A 62 10.36 19.01 36.59
C PRO A 62 9.82 17.59 36.81
N LEU A 63 10.64 16.74 37.41
CA LEU A 63 10.34 15.34 37.78
C LEU A 63 9.07 15.20 38.66
N MET A 64 8.58 16.31 39.19
CA MET A 64 7.38 16.41 40.01
C MET A 64 6.10 15.88 39.32
N ARG A 65 6.04 15.85 37.97
CA ARG A 65 4.90 15.27 37.23
C ARG A 65 4.80 13.74 37.34
N VAL A 66 5.90 13.03 37.59
CA VAL A 66 5.92 11.56 37.62
C VAL A 66 5.29 11.02 38.91
N MET A 67 5.39 11.75 40.02
CA MET A 67 4.74 11.35 41.27
C MET A 67 3.20 11.43 41.20
N TRP A 68 2.64 12.39 40.45
CA TRP A 68 1.18 12.48 40.27
C TRP A 68 0.63 11.39 39.34
N THR A 69 1.40 10.93 38.35
CA THR A 69 0.96 9.85 37.46
C THR A 69 0.85 8.49 38.15
N ALA A 70 1.64 8.25 39.20
CA ALA A 70 1.56 7.00 39.97
C ALA A 70 0.24 6.87 40.75
N VAL A 71 -0.32 7.98 41.27
CA VAL A 71 -1.59 7.97 42.01
C VAL A 71 -2.78 7.76 41.07
N LEU A 72 -2.75 8.30 39.84
CA LEU A 72 -3.81 8.07 38.85
C LEU A 72 -3.85 6.62 38.33
N ALA A 73 -2.70 5.92 38.28
CA ALA A 73 -2.61 4.55 37.80
C ALA A 73 -3.38 3.54 38.69
N VAL A 74 -3.44 3.80 40.00
CA VAL A 74 -4.16 2.93 40.95
C VAL A 74 -5.67 3.00 40.73
N ALA A 75 -6.23 4.18 40.46
CA ALA A 75 -7.67 4.33 40.23
C ALA A 75 -8.15 3.66 38.92
N ALA A 76 -7.38 3.78 37.83
CA ALA A 76 -7.71 3.14 36.55
C ALA A 76 -7.71 1.61 36.67
N SER A 77 -6.79 1.04 37.46
CA SER A 77 -6.69 -0.41 37.66
C SER A 77 -7.94 -0.98 38.34
N VAL A 78 -8.54 -0.24 39.27
CA VAL A 78 -9.81 -0.64 39.93
C VAL A 78 -11.00 -0.53 38.97
N ALA A 79 -11.05 0.50 38.12
CA ALA A 79 -12.10 0.63 37.11
C ALA A 79 -12.05 -0.52 36.07
N VAL A 80 -10.87 -0.89 35.59
CA VAL A 80 -10.70 -2.03 34.66
C VAL A 80 -11.13 -3.34 35.31
N LEU A 81 -10.74 -3.58 36.58
CA LEU A 81 -11.13 -4.80 37.29
C LEU A 81 -12.66 -4.89 37.49
N LEU A 82 -13.32 -3.76 37.78
CA LEU A 82 -14.78 -3.71 37.90
C LEU A 82 -15.50 -3.91 36.56
N VAL A 83 -15.02 -3.30 35.48
CA VAL A 83 -15.56 -3.50 34.12
C VAL A 83 -15.46 -4.99 33.73
N LEU A 84 -14.29 -5.60 33.94
CA LEU A 84 -14.11 -7.04 33.66
C LEU A 84 -15.02 -7.94 34.52
N HIS A 85 -15.28 -7.59 35.79
CA HIS A 85 -16.20 -8.34 36.65
C HIS A 85 -17.68 -8.19 36.23
N ILE A 86 -18.07 -7.02 35.73
CA ILE A 86 -19.45 -6.73 35.29
C ILE A 86 -19.72 -7.37 33.92
N ASP A 87 -18.78 -7.28 32.98
CA ASP A 87 -18.92 -7.84 31.62
C ASP A 87 -18.93 -9.38 31.58
N PHE A 88 -18.32 -10.05 32.57
CA PHE A 88 -18.34 -11.52 32.69
C PHE A 88 -19.57 -12.08 33.41
N SER A 89 -20.22 -11.28 34.28
CA SER A 89 -21.39 -11.73 35.07
C SER A 89 -22.73 -11.22 34.53
N ALA A 90 -22.74 -10.18 33.71
CA ALA A 90 -23.93 -9.77 32.97
C ALA A 90 -24.10 -10.66 31.73
N PRO A 91 -25.30 -11.22 31.46
CA PRO A 91 -25.60 -11.82 30.16
C PRO A 91 -25.30 -10.76 29.10
N HIS A 92 -24.34 -11.06 28.22
CA HIS A 92 -23.92 -10.13 27.17
C HIS A 92 -25.15 -9.57 26.46
N PRO A 93 -25.40 -8.25 26.46
CA PRO A 93 -26.18 -7.71 25.36
C PRO A 93 -25.33 -8.02 24.14
N SER A 94 -25.85 -8.86 23.25
CA SER A 94 -25.29 -9.12 21.93
C SER A 94 -25.20 -7.78 21.22
N HIS A 95 -24.06 -7.11 21.42
CA HIS A 95 -23.76 -5.85 20.78
C HIS A 95 -23.67 -6.20 19.30
N PRO A 96 -24.56 -5.67 18.45
CA PRO A 96 -24.50 -5.98 17.04
C PRO A 96 -23.09 -5.63 16.57
N SER A 97 -22.48 -6.56 15.84
CA SER A 97 -21.18 -6.32 15.22
C SER A 97 -21.27 -5.00 14.42
N GLN A 98 -20.16 -4.25 14.31
CA GLN A 98 -20.17 -2.96 13.59
C GLN A 98 -20.81 -3.09 12.18
N THR A 99 -20.60 -4.23 11.53
CA THR A 99 -21.24 -4.66 10.28
C THR A 99 -22.77 -4.75 10.33
N GLU A 100 -23.36 -5.24 11.41
CA GLU A 100 -24.84 -5.29 11.56
C GLU A 100 -25.43 -3.90 11.74
N GLN A 101 -24.73 -3.01 12.44
CA GLN A 101 -25.14 -1.62 12.61
C GLN A 101 -25.07 -0.84 11.29
N GLU A 102 -24.04 -1.07 10.49
CA GLU A 102 -23.91 -0.48 9.14
C GLU A 102 -24.99 -1.02 8.20
N LEU A 103 -25.25 -2.33 8.21
CA LEU A 103 -26.30 -2.94 7.38
C LEU A 103 -27.69 -2.39 7.73
N GLN A 104 -27.98 -2.23 9.03
CA GLN A 104 -29.23 -1.66 9.50
C GLN A 104 -29.38 -0.18 9.12
N ALA A 105 -28.30 0.60 9.17
CA ALA A 105 -28.30 1.99 8.75
C ALA A 105 -28.55 2.13 7.24
N VAL A 106 -28.00 1.22 6.43
CA VAL A 106 -28.24 1.16 4.99
C VAL A 106 -29.71 0.81 4.69
N ASP A 107 -30.27 -0.18 5.36
CA ASP A 107 -31.68 -0.58 5.20
C ASP A 107 -32.64 0.57 5.55
N GLN A 108 -32.34 1.26 6.66
CA GLN A 108 -33.10 2.44 7.06
C GLN A 108 -32.99 3.59 6.05
N ALA A 109 -31.78 3.85 5.53
CA ALA A 109 -31.58 4.89 4.51
C ALA A 109 -32.35 4.56 3.23
N PHE A 110 -32.36 3.28 2.81
CA PHE A 110 -33.11 2.83 1.64
C PHE A 110 -34.63 3.02 1.81
N ALA A 111 -35.17 2.71 2.98
CA ALA A 111 -36.59 2.92 3.29
C ALA A 111 -37.01 4.40 3.29
N GLN A 112 -36.08 5.33 3.49
CA GLN A 112 -36.34 6.78 3.45
C GLN A 112 -36.38 7.36 2.02
N LEU A 113 -35.93 6.62 1.01
CA LEU A 113 -36.03 7.06 -0.38
C LEU A 113 -37.47 7.06 -0.87
N SER A 114 -37.77 7.84 -1.92
CA SER A 114 -39.06 7.76 -2.59
C SER A 114 -39.22 6.42 -3.31
N ALA A 115 -40.46 5.97 -3.52
CA ALA A 115 -40.71 4.71 -4.22
C ALA A 115 -40.11 4.67 -5.64
N ALA A 116 -40.03 5.82 -6.31
CA ALA A 116 -39.39 5.94 -7.61
C ALA A 116 -37.86 5.76 -7.51
N ASP A 117 -37.23 6.38 -6.52
CA ASP A 117 -35.76 6.28 -6.32
C ASP A 117 -35.35 4.87 -5.87
N GLN A 118 -36.16 4.20 -5.05
CA GLN A 118 -35.94 2.80 -4.68
C GLN A 118 -35.95 1.88 -5.90
N ALA A 119 -36.93 2.06 -6.80
CA ALA A 119 -37.02 1.28 -8.03
C ALA A 119 -35.84 1.55 -8.97
N TYR A 120 -35.43 2.82 -9.09
CA TYR A 120 -34.27 3.20 -9.90
C TYR A 120 -32.97 2.58 -9.41
N LEU A 121 -32.71 2.59 -8.08
CA LEU A 121 -31.51 1.95 -7.54
C LEU A 121 -31.50 0.44 -7.80
N LEU A 122 -32.64 -0.24 -7.62
CA LEU A 122 -32.75 -1.67 -7.91
C LEU A 122 -32.51 -1.98 -9.39
N ASP A 123 -33.06 -1.16 -10.29
CA ASP A 123 -32.90 -1.30 -11.75
C ASP A 123 -31.43 -1.11 -12.19
N VAL A 124 -30.75 -0.10 -11.66
CA VAL A 124 -29.32 0.17 -11.94
C VAL A 124 -28.42 -1.00 -11.55
N TYR A 125 -28.69 -1.67 -10.42
CA TYR A 125 -27.91 -2.84 -10.01
C TYR A 125 -28.30 -4.12 -10.77
N GLN A 126 -29.55 -4.24 -11.24
CA GLN A 126 -29.98 -5.37 -12.07
C GLN A 126 -29.40 -5.31 -13.49
N GLU A 127 -29.17 -4.11 -14.01
CA GLU A 127 -28.52 -3.89 -15.31
C GLU A 127 -26.98 -3.99 -15.24
N ASP A 128 -26.39 -4.21 -14.05
CA ASP A 128 -24.95 -4.39 -13.91
C ASP A 128 -24.52 -5.81 -14.32
N VAL A 129 -23.65 -5.86 -15.34
CA VAL A 129 -23.07 -7.08 -15.92
C VAL A 129 -22.31 -7.92 -14.88
N PHE A 130 -21.87 -7.33 -13.77
CA PHE A 130 -21.13 -8.05 -12.73
C PHE A 130 -22.01 -8.90 -11.79
N LEU A 131 -23.32 -8.66 -11.72
CA LEU A 131 -24.23 -9.37 -10.82
C LEU A 131 -25.13 -10.40 -11.53
N ASN A 132 -25.15 -10.40 -12.86
CA ASN A 132 -25.99 -11.28 -13.69
C ASN A 132 -25.16 -12.43 -14.29
N ASN A 133 -24.83 -13.44 -13.46
CA ASN A 133 -24.32 -14.75 -13.93
C ASN A 133 -24.99 -15.92 -13.21
#